data_AF-A0A6C0AXX7-F1
#
_entry.id   AF-A0A6C0AXX7-F1
#
_cell.length_a   1.000
_cell.length_b   1.000
_cell.length_c   1.000
_cell.angle_alpha   90.00
_cell.angle_beta   90.00
_cell.angle_gamma   90.00
#
_symmetry.space_group_name_H-M   'P 1'
#
loop_
_entity.id
_entity.type
_entity.pdbx_description
1 polymer ?
#
loop_
_entity_poly.entity_id
_entity_poly.type
_entity_poly.pdbx_seq_one_letter_code
_entity_poly.pdbx_strand_id
1 'polypeptide(L)' 'MNIELHEQKNELIELKYEYINKLKKIEEQIKVVQSQIYKECAIKNNGHKWIREREEGMYGETFFYCQYCRCGE' A
#
# COMPACT_ATOMS: atom_id res chain seq x y z
N MET A 1 3.30 4.13 43.73
CA MET A 1 3.07 4.17 42.27
C MET A 1 4.44 4.33 41.63
N ASN A 2 4.88 3.40 40.77
CA ASN A 2 6.23 3.48 40.17
C ASN A 2 6.21 4.57 39.08
N ILE A 3 6.58 5.79 39.47
CA ILE A 3 6.52 7.01 38.65
C ILE A 3 7.33 6.83 37.36
N GLU A 4 8.49 6.20 37.47
CA GLU A 4 9.45 5.94 36.38
C GLU A 4 8.86 5.04 35.27
N LEU A 5 8.09 4.01 35.64
CA LEU A 5 7.40 3.15 34.66
C LEU A 5 6.24 3.89 33.96
N HIS A 6 5.66 4.89 34.61
CA HIS A 6 4.58 5.69 34.03
C HIS A 6 5.11 6.69 33.00
N GLU A 7 6.25 7.31 33.30
CA GLU A 7 6.96 8.20 32.37
C GLU A 7 7.45 7.43 31.13
N GLN A 8 8.12 6.30 31.32
CA GLN A 8 8.55 5.43 30.21
C GLN A 8 7.37 4.99 29.33
N LYS A 9 6.23 4.64 29.95
CA LYS A 9 5.02 4.28 29.20
C LYS A 9 4.52 5.45 28.34
N ASN A 10 4.55 6.67 28.87
CA ASN A 10 4.08 7.85 28.14
C ASN A 10 5.00 8.19 26.96
N GLU A 11 6.32 8.14 27.15
CA GLU A 11 7.30 8.31 26.06
C GLU A 11 7.08 7.30 24.93
N LEU A 12 6.87 6.02 25.27
CA LEU A 12 6.59 4.98 24.29
C LEU A 12 5.26 5.21 23.55
N ILE A 13 4.26 5.79 24.22
CA ILE A 13 2.98 6.14 23.60
C ILE A 13 3.17 7.30 22.60
N GLU A 14 3.94 8.33 22.95
CA GLU A 14 4.25 9.45 22.06
C GLU A 14 5.00 8.97 20.83
N LEU A 15 6.06 8.17 21.02
CA LEU A 15 6.81 7.57 19.91
C LEU A 15 5.91 6.72 19.01
N LYS A 16 5.03 5.90 19.58
CA LYS A 16 4.07 5.10 18.82
C LYS A 16 3.22 6.00 17.91
N TYR A 17 2.67 7.09 18.43
CA TYR A 17 1.85 8.01 17.62
C TYR A 17 2.67 8.73 16.55
N GLU A 18 3.92 9.09 16.85
CA GLU A 18 4.83 9.67 15.87
C GLU A 18 5.08 8.70 14.70
N TYR A 19 5.41 7.44 14.98
CA TYR A 19 5.65 6.43 13.95
C TYR A 19 4.39 6.11 13.16
N ILE A 20 3.22 6.05 13.79
CA ILE A 20 1.94 5.89 13.08
C ILE A 20 1.72 7.05 12.09
N ASN A 21 2.01 8.28 12.51
CA ASN A 21 1.88 9.43 11.61
C ASN A 21 2.88 9.38 10.45
N LYS A 22 4.12 8.94 10.71
CA LYS A 22 5.11 8.73 9.64
C LYS A 22 4.67 7.64 8.67
N LEU A 23 4.15 6.52 9.17
CA LEU A 23 3.62 5.43 8.34
C LEU A 23 2.48 5.93 7.44
N LYS A 24 1.52 6.67 7.99
CA LYS A 24 0.43 7.25 7.20
C LYS A 24 0.93 8.13 6.06
N LYS A 25 1.94 8.97 6.31
CA LYS A 25 2.55 9.82 5.27
C LYS A 25 3.22 8.99 4.18
N ILE A 26 3.94 7.94 4.55
CA ILE A 26 4.58 7.03 3.59
C ILE A 26 3.54 6.30 2.76
N GLU A 27 2.46 5.80 3.38
CA GLU A 27 1.34 5.16 2.67
C GLU A 27 0.69 6.09 1.67
N GLU A 28 0.48 7.36 2.03
CA GLU A 28 -0.08 8.37 1.13
C GLU A 28 0.86 8.66 -0.05
N GLN A 29 2.17 8.76 0.18
CA GLN A 29 3.16 8.91 -0.88
C GLN A 29 3.18 7.69 -1.81
N ILE A 30 3.10 6.47 -1.27
CA ILE A 30 2.99 5.25 -2.07
C ILE A 30 1.75 5.31 -2.97
N LYS A 31 0.59 5.71 -2.44
CA LYS A 31 -0.64 5.86 -3.24
C LYS A 31 -0.47 6.87 -4.38
N VAL A 32 0.18 8.01 -4.11
CA VAL A 32 0.45 9.03 -5.14
C VAL A 32 1.34 8.45 -6.24
N VAL A 33 2.44 7.79 -5.87
CA VAL A 33 3.36 7.17 -6.82
C VAL A 33 2.66 6.07 -7.63
N GLN A 34 1.86 5.22 -6.98
CA GLN A 34 1.06 4.21 -7.67
C GLN A 34 0.08 4.83 -8.68
N SER A 35 -0.59 5.91 -8.33
CA SER A 35 -1.47 6.65 -9.25
C SER A 35 -0.70 7.22 -10.45
N GLN A 36 0.52 7.72 -10.23
CA GLN A 36 1.39 8.20 -11.31
C GLN A 36 1.83 7.06 -12.23
N ILE A 37 2.28 5.93 -11.67
CA ILE A 37 2.63 4.72 -12.45
C ILE A 37 1.44 4.26 -13.30
N TYR A 38 0.24 4.25 -12.72
CA TYR A 38 -0.98 3.88 -13.43
C TYR A 38 -1.22 4.82 -14.63
N LYS A 39 -1.22 6.14 -14.40
CA LYS A 39 -1.41 7.15 -15.46
C LYS A 39 -0.34 7.04 -16.55
N GLU A 40 0.94 6.93 -16.18
CA GLU A 40 2.02 6.79 -17.13
C GLU A 40 1.91 5.52 -17.96
N CYS A 41 1.49 4.41 -17.35
CA CYS A 41 1.28 3.16 -18.03
C CYS A 41 0.19 3.28 -19.10
N ALA A 42 -0.93 3.94 -18.79
CA ALA A 42 -1.98 4.23 -19.78
C ALA A 42 -1.45 5.07 -20.94
N ILE A 43 -0.68 6.13 -20.64
CA ILE A 43 -0.17 7.05 -21.67
C ILE A 43 0.85 6.34 -22.58
N LYS A 44 1.83 5.62 -22.00
CA LYS A 44 2.91 4.97 -22.75
C LYS A 44 2.41 3.82 -23.63
N ASN A 45 1.37 3.12 -23.21
CA ASN A 45 0.87 1.92 -23.89
C ASN A 45 -0.47 2.14 -24.62
N ASN A 46 -0.94 3.39 -24.72
CA ASN A 46 -2.23 3.75 -25.32
C ASN A 46 -3.42 3.00 -24.66
N GLY A 47 -3.36 2.85 -23.33
CA GLY A 47 -4.29 2.07 -22.52
C GLY A 47 -3.59 1.05 -21.61
N HIS A 48 -4.32 0.51 -20.63
CA HIS A 48 -3.81 -0.58 -19.80
C HIS A 48 -4.00 -1.92 -20.51
N LYS A 49 -2.93 -2.71 -20.58
CA LYS A 49 -3.02 -4.09 -21.04
C LYS A 49 -3.38 -4.99 -19.87
N TRP A 50 -4.67 -5.29 -19.75
CA TRP A 50 -5.19 -6.18 -18.70
C TRP A 50 -4.91 -7.64 -19.03
N ILE A 51 -4.36 -8.35 -18.04
CA ILE A 51 -4.20 -9.80 -18.06
C ILE A 51 -5.17 -10.36 -17.03
N ARG A 52 -5.85 -11.43 -17.43
CA ARG A 52 -6.69 -12.22 -16.55
C ARG A 52 -5.94 -13.49 -16.19
N GLU A 53 -5.69 -13.68 -14.91
CA GLU A 53 -5.16 -14.94 -14.38
C GLU A 53 -6.17 -15.58 -13.45
N ARG A 54 -6.11 -16.91 -13.36
CA ARG A 54 -6.96 -17.70 -12.48
C ARG A 54 -6.06 -18.55 -11.62
N GLU A 55 -6.24 -18.48 -10.31
CA GLU A 55 -5.51 -19.34 -9.38
C GLU A 55 -5.88 -20.81 -9.63
N GLU A 56 -4.90 -21.69 -9.50
CA GLU A 56 -5.13 -23.12 -9.61
C GLU A 56 -5.86 -23.64 -8.37
N GLY A 57 -6.96 -24.37 -8.58
CA GLY A 57 -7.72 -24.98 -7.50
C GLY A 57 -9.23 -25.00 -7.76
N MET A 58 -9.95 -25.88 -7.06
CA MET A 58 -11.40 -25.99 -7.16
C MET A 58 -12.14 -24.69 -6.79
N TYR A 59 -11.50 -23.84 -5.96
CA TYR A 59 -12.00 -22.54 -5.52
C TYR A 59 -11.15 -21.36 -6.03
N GLY A 60 -10.28 -21.57 -7.03
CA GLY A 60 -9.35 -20.53 -7.48
C GLY A 60 -10.04 -19.28 -8.01
N GLU A 61 -9.62 -18.12 -7.50
CA GLU A 61 -10.17 -16.82 -7.87
C GLU A 61 -9.61 -16.31 -9.19
N THR A 62 -10.36 -15.45 -9.86
CA THR A 62 -9.89 -14.76 -11.07
C THR A 62 -9.47 -13.34 -10.68
N PHE A 63 -8.26 -12.96 -11.05
CA PHE A 63 -7.75 -11.61 -10.85
C PHE A 63 -7.36 -10.96 -12.18
N PHE A 64 -7.61 -9.66 -12.26
CA PHE A 64 -7.27 -8.84 -13.41
C PHE A 64 -6.19 -7.86 -12.99
N TYR A 65 -5.08 -7.83 -13.70
CA TYR A 65 -4.02 -6.86 -13.44
C TYR A 65 -3.39 -6.39 -14.74
N CYS A 66 -2.85 -5.18 -14.73
CA CYS A 66 -2.17 -4.66 -15.89
C CYS A 66 -0.78 -5.31 -16.03
N GLN A 67 -0.43 -5.81 -17.22
CA GLN A 67 0.87 -6.44 -17.50
C GLN A 67 2.06 -5.54 -17.12
N TYR A 68 1.92 -4.23 -17.32
CA TYR A 68 3.04 -3.29 -17.23
C TYR A 68 3.16 -2.65 -15.85
N CYS A 69 2.05 -2.17 -15.26
CA CYS A 69 2.09 -1.56 -13.92
C CYS A 69 1.77 -2.53 -12.78
N ARG A 70 1.31 -3.76 -13.08
CA ARG A 70 0.87 -4.77 -12.10
C ARG A 70 -0.19 -4.28 -11.10
N CYS A 71 -0.81 -3.14 -11.37
CA CYS A 71 -1.98 -2.68 -10.65
C CYS A 71 -3.17 -3.53 -11.08
N GLY A 72 -3.88 -4.11 -10.11
CA GLY A 72 -5.15 -4.80 -10.32
C GLY A 72 -6.34 -3.90 -9.98
N GLU A 73 -7.50 -4.29 -10.51
CA GLU A 73 -8.82 -3.80 -10.07
C GLU A 73 -9.49 -4.84 -9.17
#